data_AF-A0AAU1CXU9-F1
#
_entry.id   AF-A0AAU1CXU9-F1
#
_cell.length_a   1.000
_cell.length_b   1.000
_cell.length_c   1.000
_cell.angle_alpha   90.00
_cell.angle_beta   90.00
_cell.angle_gamma   90.00
#
_symmetry.space_group_name_H-M   'P 1'
#
loop_
_entity.id
_entity.type
_entity.pdbx_description
1 polymer ?
#
loop_
_entity_poly.entity_id
_entity_poly.type
_entity_poly.pdbx_seq_one_letter_code
_entity_poly.pdbx_strand_id
1 'polypeptide(L)'
;MVAGVDRLKREIGYNATRFAQTLGELGGVAAARQLLRGHDASDGFTTLWEHDRLDVSVEAYVLLPWYRGLFDEHHLETAMWRLTEHHFDVDHFLDEARENPPGWTQANTDAGCGDAAD
;
A
#
# COMPACT_ATOMS: atom_id res chain seq x y z
N MET A 1 -9.69 13.00 -10.35
CA MET A 1 -8.22 13.13 -10.37
C MET A 1 -7.69 12.49 -9.10
N VAL A 2 -6.93 11.41 -9.24
CA VAL A 2 -6.49 10.55 -8.12
C VAL A 2 -5.39 11.28 -7.34
N ALA A 3 -5.78 12.00 -6.29
CA ALA A 3 -4.88 12.82 -5.48
C ALA A 3 -3.76 12.02 -4.76
N GLY A 4 -3.87 10.69 -4.69
CA GLY A 4 -2.85 9.84 -4.05
C GLY A 4 -1.56 9.64 -4.87
N VAL A 5 -1.64 9.66 -6.20
CA VAL A 5 -0.49 9.33 -7.07
C VAL A 5 0.56 10.46 -7.09
N ASP A 6 0.11 11.70 -6.91
CA ASP A 6 0.97 12.90 -6.92
C ASP A 6 1.87 13.03 -5.68
N ARG A 7 1.51 12.38 -4.56
CA ARG A 7 2.29 12.43 -3.33
C ARG A 7 3.48 11.48 -3.36
N LEU A 8 3.28 10.24 -3.82
CA LEU A 8 4.36 9.26 -4.02
C LEU A 8 5.41 9.73 -5.04
N LYS A 9 4.99 10.43 -6.10
CA LYS A 9 5.93 11.03 -7.08
C LYS A 9 6.87 12.08 -6.48
N ARG A 10 6.42 12.80 -5.45
CA ARG A 10 7.16 13.93 -4.85
C ARG A 10 8.11 13.52 -3.73
N GLU A 11 7.78 12.48 -2.98
CA GLU A 11 8.53 12.09 -1.78
C GLU A 11 9.60 11.00 -2.02
N ILE A 12 9.59 10.33 -3.18
CA ILE A 12 10.35 9.06 -3.36
C ILE A 12 11.15 9.01 -4.68
N GLY A 13 10.95 9.95 -5.61
CA GLY A 13 11.77 10.03 -6.83
C GLY A 13 11.69 8.80 -7.75
N TYR A 14 10.74 7.88 -7.52
CA TYR A 14 10.59 6.70 -8.37
C TYR A 14 9.77 7.06 -9.62
N ASN A 15 10.44 7.15 -10.77
CA ASN A 15 9.82 7.45 -12.06
C ASN A 15 9.11 6.21 -12.63
N ALA A 16 8.07 5.76 -11.92
CA ALA A 16 7.26 4.60 -12.27
C ALA A 16 6.30 4.91 -13.41
N THR A 17 6.78 5.44 -14.54
CA THR A 17 5.91 5.91 -15.64
C THR A 17 4.96 4.81 -16.12
N ARG A 18 5.41 3.54 -16.11
CA ARG A 18 4.57 2.38 -16.40
C ARG A 18 3.53 2.10 -15.32
N PHE A 19 3.92 2.07 -14.05
CA PHE A 19 2.97 1.85 -12.96
C PHE A 19 1.93 2.98 -12.89
N ALA A 20 2.35 4.23 -13.07
CA ALA A 20 1.45 5.38 -13.12
C ALA A 20 0.46 5.33 -14.29
N GLN A 21 0.86 4.79 -15.45
CA GLN A 21 -0.06 4.51 -16.56
C GLN A 21 -1.06 3.40 -16.17
N THR A 22 -0.58 2.28 -15.64
CA THR A 22 -1.42 1.17 -15.17
C THR A 22 -2.40 1.62 -14.07
N LEU A 23 -2.00 2.53 -13.18
CA LEU A 23 -2.88 3.15 -12.18
C LEU A 23 -4.01 3.97 -12.81
N GLY A 24 -3.71 4.70 -13.89
CA GLY A 24 -4.68 5.49 -14.64
C GLY A 24 -5.67 4.66 -15.46
N GLU A 25 -5.24 3.49 -15.93
CA GLU A 25 -6.03 2.62 -16.81
C GLU A 25 -6.85 1.56 -16.06
N LEU A 26 -6.27 0.92 -15.03
CA LEU A 26 -6.85 -0.23 -14.33
C LEU A 26 -7.25 0.10 -12.88
N GLY A 27 -6.77 1.22 -12.33
CA GLY A 27 -6.95 1.61 -10.94
C GLY A 27 -5.90 1.00 -9.99
N GLY A 28 -5.79 1.59 -8.80
CA GLY A 28 -4.77 1.27 -7.77
C GLY A 28 -4.64 -0.21 -7.42
N VAL A 29 -5.78 -0.83 -7.12
CA VAL A 29 -5.85 -2.21 -6.63
C VAL A 29 -5.49 -3.20 -7.74
N ALA A 30 -5.98 -3.00 -8.97
CA ALA A 30 -5.70 -3.90 -10.08
C ALA A 30 -4.22 -3.86 -10.49
N ALA A 31 -3.61 -2.67 -10.51
CA ALA A 31 -2.19 -2.51 -10.77
C ALA A 31 -1.33 -3.22 -9.70
N ALA A 32 -1.67 -3.06 -8.42
CA ALA A 32 -0.98 -3.74 -7.33
C ALA A 32 -1.13 -5.26 -7.40
N ARG A 33 -2.32 -5.78 -7.70
CA ARG A 33 -2.53 -7.23 -7.92
C ARG A 33 -1.69 -7.76 -9.07
N GLN A 34 -1.57 -7.01 -10.17
CA GLN A 34 -0.74 -7.42 -11.30
C GLN A 34 0.75 -7.47 -10.95
N LEU A 35 1.21 -6.55 -10.11
CA LEU A 35 2.60 -6.50 -9.63
C LEU A 35 2.93 -7.68 -8.71
N LEU A 36 1.96 -8.10 -7.88
CA LEU A 36 2.08 -9.25 -6.97
C LEU A 36 1.87 -10.61 -7.65
N ARG A 37 1.43 -10.63 -8.93
CA ARG A 37 1.35 -11.87 -9.73
C ARG A 37 2.68 -12.29 -10.34
N GLY A 38 3.63 -11.36 -10.46
CA GLY A 38 4.99 -11.69 -10.88
C GLY A 38 5.66 -12.56 -9.83
N HIS A 39 6.51 -13.50 -10.23
CA HIS A 39 7.31 -14.25 -9.27
C HIS A 39 8.44 -13.37 -8.70
N ASP A 40 9.10 -12.60 -9.57
CA ASP A 40 10.26 -11.80 -9.22
C ASP A 40 9.88 -10.40 -8.71
N ALA A 41 10.75 -9.86 -7.84
CA ALA A 41 10.71 -8.46 -7.45
C ALA A 41 10.74 -7.56 -8.69
N SER A 42 9.84 -6.59 -8.74
CA SER A 42 9.87 -5.60 -9.83
C SER A 42 11.09 -4.71 -9.70
N ASP A 43 11.61 -4.17 -10.81
CA ASP A 43 12.75 -3.23 -10.79
C ASP A 43 12.56 -2.09 -9.77
N GLY A 44 11.31 -1.64 -9.58
CA GLY A 44 10.98 -0.63 -8.57
C GLY A 44 11.08 -1.08 -7.13
N PHE A 45 10.81 -2.35 -6.86
CA PHE A 45 11.02 -2.93 -5.55
C PHE A 45 12.51 -2.98 -5.22
N THR A 46 13.34 -3.43 -6.16
CA THR A 46 14.80 -3.45 -6.01
C THR A 46 15.35 -2.05 -5.76
N THR A 47 14.91 -1.04 -6.51
CA THR A 47 15.31 0.35 -6.27
C THR A 47 14.90 0.86 -4.89
N LEU A 48 13.69 0.56 -4.42
CA LEU A 48 13.25 0.95 -3.08
C LEU A 48 14.07 0.27 -1.99
N TRP A 49 14.41 -1.01 -2.19
CA TRP A 49 15.29 -1.75 -1.30
C TRP A 49 16.70 -1.16 -1.24
N GLU A 50 17.31 -0.81 -2.39
CA GLU A 50 18.63 -0.15 -2.45
C GLU A 50 18.65 1.21 -1.71
N HIS A 51 17.48 1.85 -1.60
CA HIS A 51 17.31 3.11 -0.89
C HIS A 51 16.83 2.98 0.56
N ASP A 52 16.67 1.76 1.07
CA ASP A 52 16.10 1.48 2.41
C ASP A 52 14.69 2.08 2.59
N ARG A 53 13.93 2.17 1.49
CA ARG A 53 12.60 2.76 1.43
C ARG A 53 11.52 1.72 1.13
N LEU A 54 11.65 0.52 1.69
CA LEU A 54 10.62 -0.52 1.56
C LEU A 54 9.32 -0.16 2.31
N ASP A 55 9.38 0.81 3.22
CA ASP A 55 8.24 1.40 3.93
C ASP A 55 7.14 1.94 2.99
N VAL A 56 7.51 2.35 1.78
CA VAL A 56 6.59 2.89 0.75
C VAL A 56 6.32 1.94 -0.40
N SER A 57 6.78 0.69 -0.29
CA SER A 57 6.57 -0.33 -1.31
C SER A 57 5.11 -0.75 -1.38
N VAL A 58 4.72 -1.30 -2.54
CA VAL A 58 3.38 -1.86 -2.72
C VAL A 58 3.20 -3.06 -1.78
N GLU A 59 4.24 -3.88 -1.63
CA GLU A 59 4.31 -5.04 -0.74
C GLU A 59 4.00 -4.66 0.71
N ALA A 60 4.58 -3.58 1.24
CA ALA A 60 4.27 -3.10 2.59
C ALA A 60 2.82 -2.59 2.68
N TYR A 61 2.38 -1.85 1.66
CA TYR A 61 1.05 -1.23 1.67
C TYR A 61 -0.08 -2.24 1.58
N VAL A 62 0.08 -3.35 0.86
CA VAL A 62 -0.97 -4.38 0.77
C VAL A 62 -1.20 -5.10 2.09
N LEU A 63 -0.19 -5.14 2.97
CA LEU A 63 -0.29 -5.76 4.30
C LEU A 63 -1.02 -4.86 5.32
N LEU A 64 -1.17 -3.57 5.03
CA LEU A 64 -1.84 -2.63 5.92
C LEU A 64 -3.29 -3.06 6.20
N PRO A 65 -3.79 -2.91 7.44
CA PRO A 65 -5.08 -3.46 7.85
C PRO A 65 -6.28 -2.91 7.06
N TRP A 66 -6.19 -1.68 6.55
CA TRP A 66 -7.23 -1.05 5.71
C TRP A 66 -7.13 -1.42 4.23
N TYR A 67 -6.02 -1.99 3.77
CA TYR A 67 -5.84 -2.43 2.37
C TYR A 67 -5.82 -3.95 2.20
N ARG A 68 -5.43 -4.73 3.22
CA ARG A 68 -5.36 -6.20 3.15
C ARG A 68 -6.65 -6.85 2.65
N GLY A 69 -7.82 -6.28 2.98
CA GLY A 69 -9.12 -6.79 2.53
C GLY A 69 -9.40 -6.62 1.04
N LEU A 70 -8.55 -5.87 0.32
CA LEU A 70 -8.62 -5.67 -1.13
C LEU A 70 -7.79 -6.71 -1.89
N PHE A 71 -7.04 -7.56 -1.21
CA PHE A 71 -6.13 -8.54 -1.79
C PHE A 71 -6.44 -9.95 -1.28
N ASP A 72 -6.25 -10.95 -2.13
CA ASP A 72 -6.35 -12.35 -1.72
C ASP A 72 -5.14 -12.78 -0.90
N GLU A 73 -5.29 -13.84 -0.09
CA GLU A 73 -4.23 -14.39 0.77
C GLU A 73 -2.92 -14.63 0.01
N HIS A 74 -2.99 -15.22 -1.19
CA HIS A 74 -1.81 -15.45 -2.03
C HIS A 74 -1.02 -14.18 -2.34
N HIS A 75 -1.70 -13.04 -2.54
CA HIS A 75 -1.03 -11.76 -2.79
C HIS A 75 -0.36 -11.24 -1.51
N LEU A 76 -0.99 -11.43 -0.34
CA LEU A 76 -0.44 -11.06 0.97
C LEU A 76 0.78 -11.91 1.32
N GLU A 77 0.70 -13.23 1.10
CA GLU A 77 1.81 -14.16 1.29
C GLU A 77 3.01 -13.80 0.41
N THR A 78 2.76 -13.49 -0.86
CA THR A 78 3.82 -13.07 -1.80
C THR A 78 4.49 -11.78 -1.35
N ALA A 79 3.70 -10.78 -0.93
CA ALA A 79 4.23 -9.52 -0.42
C ALA A 79 5.06 -9.71 0.85
N MET A 80 4.55 -10.50 1.80
CA MET A 80 5.24 -10.78 3.06
C MET A 80 6.54 -11.56 2.82
N TRP A 81 6.52 -12.58 1.97
CA TRP A 81 7.72 -13.34 1.61
C TRP A 81 8.81 -12.43 1.02
N ARG A 82 8.46 -11.53 0.10
CA ARG A 82 9.41 -10.58 -0.50
C ARG A 82 10.03 -9.65 0.53
N LEU A 83 9.24 -9.10 1.45
CA LEU A 83 9.75 -8.20 2.49
C LEU A 83 10.68 -8.93 3.46
N THR A 84 10.32 -10.15 3.86
CA THR A 84 11.14 -10.99 4.74
C THR A 84 12.47 -11.37 4.07
N GLU A 85 12.45 -11.74 2.79
CA GLU A 85 13.66 -12.06 2.02
C GLU A 85 14.65 -10.88 1.97
N HIS A 86 14.12 -9.66 2.05
CA HIS A 86 14.90 -8.41 2.03
C HIS A 86 15.18 -7.86 3.43
N HIS A 87 14.93 -8.65 4.49
CA HIS A 87 15.14 -8.30 5.90
C HIS A 87 14.39 -7.03 6.36
N PHE A 88 13.21 -6.77 5.80
CA PHE A 88 12.35 -5.68 6.25
C PHE A 88 11.53 -6.09 7.48
N ASP A 89 11.52 -5.26 8.53
CA ASP A 89 10.74 -5.49 9.74
C ASP A 89 9.24 -5.17 9.51
N VAL A 90 8.54 -6.15 8.92
CA VAL A 90 7.11 -6.06 8.63
C VAL A 90 6.29 -5.81 9.91
N ASP A 91 6.60 -6.53 11.00
CA ASP A 91 5.88 -6.41 12.26
C ASP A 91 5.94 -5.00 12.83
N HIS A 92 7.13 -4.39 12.86
CA HIS A 92 7.32 -3.00 13.32
C HIS A 92 6.51 -2.02 12.47
N PHE A 93 6.61 -2.13 11.15
CA PHE A 93 5.86 -1.28 10.22
C PHE A 93 4.34 -1.39 10.43
N LEU A 94 3.82 -2.60 10.63
CA LEU A 94 2.40 -2.82 10.87
C LEU A 94 1.95 -2.29 12.23
N ASP A 95 2.79 -2.37 13.25
CA ASP A 95 2.51 -1.81 14.57
C ASP A 95 2.42 -0.27 14.48
N GLU A 96 3.42 0.39 13.90
CA GLU A 96 3.42 1.84 13.69
C GLU A 96 2.19 2.31 12.89
N ALA A 97 1.82 1.55 11.85
CA ALA A 97 0.65 1.87 11.04
C ALA A 97 -0.67 1.71 11.83
N ARG A 98 -0.75 0.73 12.74
CA ARG A 98 -1.93 0.56 13.62
C ARG A 98 -2.03 1.69 14.64
N GLU A 99 -0.91 2.17 15.15
CA GLU A 99 -0.85 3.29 16.07
C GLU A 99 -1.19 4.62 15.40
N ASN A 100 -0.76 4.80 14.15
CA ASN A 100 -0.99 6.01 13.37
C ASN A 100 -1.81 5.74 12.09
N PRO A 101 -3.10 5.39 12.23
CA PRO A 101 -3.95 5.15 11.09
C PRO A 101 -4.22 6.47 10.36
N PRO A 102 -4.27 6.48 9.02
CA PRO A 102 -4.51 7.71 8.28
C PRO A 102 -5.94 8.21 8.53
N GLY A 103 -6.14 9.52 8.65
CA GLY A 103 -7.43 10.09 9.11
C GLY A 103 -8.68 9.68 8.30
N TRP A 104 -8.53 9.18 7.08
CA TRP A 104 -9.64 8.63 6.29
C TRP A 104 -10.10 7.22 6.73
N THR A 105 -9.33 6.49 7.53
CA THR A 105 -9.73 5.17 8.08
C THR A 105 -10.55 5.30 9.35
N GLN A 106 -10.44 6.41 10.08
CA GLN A 106 -11.21 6.70 11.30
C GLN A 106 -12.58 7.35 11.00
N ALA A 107 -12.74 7.97 9.82
CA ALA A 107 -13.87 8.83 9.47
C ALA A 107 -15.19 8.10 9.13
N ASN A 108 -15.45 6.91 9.69
CA ASN A 108 -16.70 6.20 9.45
C ASN A 108 -17.30 5.54 10.70
N THR A 109 -17.04 6.09 11.89
CA THR A 109 -17.71 5.64 13.13
C THR A 109 -18.57 6.72 13.79
N ASP A 110 -18.66 7.93 13.22
CA ASP A 110 -19.45 9.05 13.76
C ASP A 110 -20.76 9.38 13.01
N ALA A 111 -21.19 8.57 12.02
CA ALA A 111 -22.55 8.67 11.45
C ALA A 111 -23.59 7.96 12.34
N GLY A 112 -23.77 8.46 13.57
CA GLY A 112 -24.75 8.00 14.55
C GLY A 112 -25.03 9.08 15.60
N CYS A 113 -25.13 10.33 15.17
CA CYS A 113 -25.58 11.44 16.02
C CYS A 113 -27.10 11.32 16.22
N GLY A 114 -27.53 11.44 17.48
CA GLY A 114 -28.85 11.08 17.97
C GLY A 114 -30.03 11.79 17.31
N ASP A 115 -31.07 11.01 17.04
CA ASP A 115 -32.43 11.51 16.89
C ASP A 115 -33.04 11.60 18.29
N ALA A 116 -32.93 12.79 18.89
CA ALA A 116 -33.66 13.19 20.07
C ALA A 116 -34.30 14.56 19.78
N ALA A 117 -35.46 14.53 19.12
CA ALA A 117 -36.45 15.61 19.14
C ALA A 117 -37.82 15.08 18.69
N ASP A 118 -38.64 14.63 19.65
CA ASP A 118 -40.05 15.09 19.80
C ASP A 118 -40.49 14.89 21.25
#